data_AF-A0A6G7NPX5-F1
#
_entry.id   AF-A0A6G7NPX5-F1
#
_cell.length_a   1.000
_cell.length_b   1.000
_cell.length_c   1.000
_cell.angle_alpha   90.00
_cell.angle_beta   90.00
_cell.angle_gamma   90.00
#
_symmetry.space_group_name_H-M   'P 1'
#
loop_
_entity.id
_entity.type
_entity.pdbx_description
1 polymer ?
#
loop_
_entity_poly.entity_id
_entity_poly.type
_entity_poly.pdbx_seq_one_letter_code
_entity_poly.pdbx_strand_id
1 'polypeptide(L)'
;MPVAGNLSLIFDMSRLIKDKAARGQHLLEEAVLEVLLEARKNGDGLVRAIDIARRVDIYRKKFTPSMGNAITSGILAKLSEEKRIEQLRRRGPWKLTEEEFSKMSADQNDA
;
A
#
# COMPACT_ATOMS: atom_id res chain seq x y z
N MET A 1 45.12 -20.96 5.21
CA MET A 1 43.75 -21.54 5.28
C MET A 1 42.76 -20.42 4.97
N PRO A 2 41.97 -20.46 3.89
CA PRO A 2 41.09 -19.36 3.54
C PRO A 2 39.73 -19.51 4.21
N VAL A 3 39.27 -18.45 4.89
CA VAL A 3 37.96 -18.34 5.54
C VAL A 3 36.93 -17.92 4.46
N ALA A 4 36.59 -18.83 3.55
CA ALA A 4 35.70 -18.55 2.41
C ALA A 4 34.23 -18.93 2.68
N GLY A 5 33.77 -18.84 3.93
CA GLY A 5 32.53 -19.49 4.38
C GLY A 5 31.37 -18.60 4.83
N ASN A 6 31.47 -17.25 4.80
CA ASN A 6 30.50 -16.43 5.53
C ASN A 6 29.84 -15.27 4.76
N LEU A 7 30.19 -15.06 3.49
CA LEU A 7 29.62 -13.96 2.68
C LEU A 7 28.38 -14.38 1.87
N SER A 8 28.21 -15.66 1.54
CA SER A 8 27.04 -16.14 0.78
C SER A 8 25.74 -16.07 1.60
N LEU A 9 25.80 -16.46 2.88
CA LEU A 9 24.65 -16.42 3.80
C LEU A 9 24.13 -15.01 4.07
N ILE A 10 25.01 -14.02 4.15
CA ILE A 10 24.64 -12.60 4.31
C ILE A 10 23.97 -12.06 3.03
N PHE A 11 24.46 -12.48 1.87
CA PHE A 11 23.89 -12.10 0.57
C PHE A 11 22.49 -12.67 0.36
N ASP A 12 22.28 -13.95 0.74
CA ASP A 12 20.98 -14.61 0.62
C ASP A 12 19.94 -14.02 1.58
N MET A 13 20.32 -13.77 2.84
CA MET A 13 19.45 -13.10 3.81
C MET A 13 19.05 -11.69 3.36
N SER A 14 19.96 -10.95 2.73
CA SER A 14 19.67 -9.61 2.20
C SER A 14 18.66 -9.65 1.06
N ARG A 15 18.71 -10.65 0.17
CA ARG A 15 17.69 -10.87 -0.87
C ARG A 15 16.35 -11.24 -0.25
N LEU A 16 16.36 -12.16 0.71
CA LEU A 16 15.14 -12.63 1.38
C LEU A 16 14.42 -11.50 2.13
N ILE A 17 15.17 -10.59 2.75
CA ILE A 17 14.63 -9.40 3.43
C ILE A 17 14.06 -8.42 2.40
N LYS A 18 14.75 -8.17 1.29
CA LYS A 18 14.24 -7.30 0.21
C LYS A 18 12.96 -7.85 -0.41
N ASP A 19 12.88 -9.16 -0.67
CA ASP A 19 11.70 -9.79 -1.25
C ASP A 19 10.51 -9.81 -0.28
N LYS A 20 10.77 -9.95 1.02
CA LYS A 20 9.72 -9.84 2.05
C LYS A 20 9.25 -8.40 2.21
N ALA A 21 10.17 -7.42 2.14
CA ALA A 21 9.82 -6.01 2.19
C ALA A 21 8.98 -5.59 0.97
N ALA A 22 9.39 -6.01 -0.23
CA ALA A 22 8.66 -5.74 -1.47
C ALA A 22 7.25 -6.34 -1.44
N ARG A 23 7.12 -7.61 -1.03
CA ARG A 23 5.80 -8.24 -0.83
C ARG A 23 4.98 -7.56 0.25
N GLY A 24 5.61 -7.21 1.37
CA GLY A 24 4.98 -6.53 2.48
C GLY A 24 4.44 -5.14 2.11
N GLN A 25 5.10 -4.47 1.17
CA GLN A 25 4.70 -3.20 0.58
C GLN A 25 3.57 -3.37 -0.44
N HIS A 26 3.66 -4.37 -1.34
CA HIS A 26 2.61 -4.67 -2.31
C HIS A 26 1.26 -4.98 -1.64
N LEU A 27 1.27 -5.81 -0.59
CA LEU A 27 0.06 -6.12 0.18
C LEU A 27 -0.56 -4.87 0.83
N LEU A 28 0.26 -3.89 1.18
CA LEU A 28 -0.21 -2.66 1.79
C LEU A 28 -0.73 -1.69 0.73
N GLU A 29 -0.16 -1.69 -0.47
CA GLU A 29 -0.67 -1.00 -1.65
C GLU A 29 -2.06 -1.53 -2.03
N GLU A 30 -2.21 -2.86 -2.14
CA GLU A 30 -3.49 -3.52 -2.39
C GLU A 30 -4.53 -3.16 -1.32
N ALA A 31 -4.18 -3.25 -0.03
CA ALA A 31 -5.09 -2.90 1.05
C ALA A 31 -5.54 -1.43 0.99
N VAL A 32 -4.65 -0.49 0.62
CA VAL A 32 -5.02 0.92 0.45
C VAL A 32 -5.99 1.08 -0.71
N LEU A 33 -5.74 0.41 -1.83
CA LEU A 33 -6.59 0.47 -3.02
C LEU A 33 -7.96 -0.16 -2.78
N GLU A 34 -8.03 -1.29 -2.08
CA GLU A 34 -9.28 -1.92 -1.66
C GLU A 34 -10.12 -1.00 -0.78
N VAL A 35 -9.50 -0.32 0.20
CA VAL A 35 -10.19 0.64 1.05
C VAL A 35 -10.77 1.80 0.23
N LEU A 36 -10.04 2.30 -0.77
CA LEU A 36 -10.53 3.35 -1.65
C LEU A 36 -11.61 2.83 -2.62
N LEU A 37 -11.49 1.60 -3.10
CA LEU A 37 -12.47 0.95 -3.96
C LEU A 37 -13.79 0.77 -3.23
N GLU A 38 -13.74 0.24 -2.01
CA GLU A 38 -14.90 0.08 -1.15
C GLU A 38 -15.55 1.43 -0.83
N ALA A 39 -14.76 2.46 -0.50
CA ALA A 39 -15.28 3.79 -0.27
C ALA A 39 -15.94 4.40 -1.50
N ARG A 40 -15.43 4.09 -2.70
CA ARG A 40 -15.98 4.55 -3.97
C ARG A 40 -17.23 3.78 -4.37
N LYS A 41 -17.33 2.49 -4.04
CA LYS A 41 -18.55 1.69 -4.22
C LYS A 41 -19.67 2.13 -3.27
N ASN A 42 -19.32 2.54 -2.05
CA ASN A 42 -20.27 2.86 -0.98
C ASN A 42 -20.59 4.37 -0.84
N GLY A 43 -20.08 5.23 -1.73
CA GLY A 43 -20.27 6.68 -1.60
C GLY A 43 -19.48 7.52 -2.61
N ASP A 44 -18.93 8.63 -2.15
CA ASP A 44 -18.18 9.62 -2.94
C ASP A 44 -16.72 9.22 -3.21
N GLY A 45 -16.23 8.12 -2.63
CA GLY A 45 -14.87 7.61 -2.85
C GLY A 45 -13.77 8.48 -2.24
N LEU A 46 -14.14 9.44 -1.39
CA LEU A 46 -13.21 10.39 -0.76
C LEU A 46 -12.83 9.90 0.63
N VAL A 47 -11.59 9.44 0.79
CA VAL A 47 -11.09 8.92 2.08
C VAL A 47 -9.89 9.73 2.56
N ARG A 48 -9.90 10.16 3.83
CA ARG A 48 -8.75 10.85 4.41
C ARG A 48 -7.63 9.86 4.70
N ALA A 49 -6.39 10.30 4.60
CA ALA A 49 -5.22 9.46 4.88
C ALA A 49 -5.27 8.78 6.26
N ILE A 50 -5.82 9.46 7.28
CA ILE A 50 -5.97 8.88 8.62
C ILE A 50 -7.00 7.75 8.68
N ASP A 51 -8.07 7.83 7.89
CA ASP A 51 -9.11 6.81 7.82
C ASP A 51 -8.62 5.62 7.02
N ILE A 52 -7.85 5.86 5.95
CA ILE A 52 -7.12 4.81 5.21
C ILE A 52 -6.16 4.09 6.15
N ALA A 53 -5.30 4.84 6.85
CA ALA A 53 -4.34 4.27 7.79
C ALA A 53 -5.05 3.42 8.85
N ARG A 54 -6.15 3.91 9.44
CA ARG A 54 -6.92 3.16 10.43
C ARG A 54 -7.52 1.87 9.85
N ARG A 55 -8.10 1.92 8.65
CA ARG A 55 -8.70 0.73 8.00
C ARG A 55 -7.64 -0.28 7.60
N VAL A 56 -6.50 0.17 7.09
CA VAL A 56 -5.35 -0.68 6.76
C VAL A 56 -4.68 -1.26 8.01
N ASP A 57 -4.64 -0.51 9.10
CA ASP A 57 -4.05 -0.95 10.39
C ASP A 57 -4.92 -1.99 11.11
N ILE A 58 -6.24 -2.00 10.87
CA ILE A 58 -7.12 -3.11 11.28
C ILE A 58 -6.63 -4.44 10.67
N TYR A 59 -6.07 -4.42 9.46
CA TYR A 59 -5.48 -5.61 8.82
C TYR A 59 -4.10 -5.98 9.38
N ARG A 60 -3.40 -5.08 10.09
CA ARG A 60 -2.10 -5.34 10.71
C ARG A 60 -2.07 -4.82 12.15
N LYS A 61 -2.58 -5.63 13.07
CA LYS A 61 -2.64 -5.52 14.55
C LYS A 61 -1.34 -5.12 15.31
N LYS A 62 -0.27 -4.69 14.64
CA LYS A 62 1.10 -4.55 15.17
C LYS A 62 1.73 -3.16 15.02
N PHE A 63 1.11 -2.18 14.34
CA PHE A 63 1.73 -0.86 14.22
C PHE A 63 1.25 0.12 15.29
N THR A 64 2.13 1.05 15.65
CA THR A 64 1.73 2.24 16.39
C THR A 64 1.05 3.22 15.42
N PRO A 65 0.09 4.04 15.90
CA PRO A 65 -0.62 4.99 15.02
C PRO A 65 0.31 5.94 14.25
N SER A 66 1.44 6.33 14.85
CA SER A 66 2.46 7.17 14.22
C SER A 66 3.16 6.46 13.05
N MET A 67 3.55 5.20 13.26
CA MET A 67 4.23 4.39 12.25
C MET A 67 3.27 4.01 11.10
N GLY A 68 2.03 3.65 11.41
CA GLY A 68 0.99 3.38 10.41
C GLY A 68 0.73 4.58 9.51
N ASN A 69 0.70 5.80 10.08
CA ASN A 69 0.47 7.01 9.31
C ASN A 69 1.63 7.35 8.37
N ALA A 70 2.89 7.19 8.82
CA ALA A 70 4.07 7.42 8.00
C ALA A 70 4.15 6.45 6.81
N ILE A 71 3.90 5.16 7.06
CA ILE A 71 3.90 4.13 6.02
C ILE A 71 2.76 4.38 5.03
N THR A 72 1.54 4.64 5.51
CA THR A 72 0.38 4.92 4.65
C THR A 72 0.64 6.15 3.78
N SER A 73 1.23 7.20 4.35
CA SER A 73 1.57 8.41 3.60
C SER A 73 2.59 8.14 2.49
N GLY A 74 3.59 7.29 2.75
CA GLY A 74 4.56 6.86 1.73
C GLY A 74 3.91 6.08 0.58
N ILE A 75 2.95 5.21 0.91
CA ILE A 75 2.20 4.46 -0.11
C ILE A 75 1.28 5.37 -0.92
N LEU A 76 0.57 6.29 -0.27
CA LEU A 76 -0.28 7.24 -0.97
C LEU A 76 0.52 8.11 -1.93
N ALA A 77 1.73 8.55 -1.52
CA ALA A 77 2.63 9.28 -2.41
C ALA A 77 3.02 8.44 -3.64
N LYS A 78 3.43 7.18 -3.43
CA LYS A 78 3.78 6.27 -4.53
C LYS A 78 2.60 6.02 -5.48
N LEU A 79 1.43 5.66 -4.96
CA LEU A 79 0.23 5.41 -5.78
C LEU A 79 -0.23 6.68 -6.52
N SER A 80 0.02 7.86 -5.94
CA SER A 80 -0.24 9.14 -6.60
C SER A 80 0.73 9.42 -7.75
N GLU A 81 2.02 9.10 -7.58
CA GLU A 81 3.02 9.19 -8.65
C GLU A 81 2.71 8.22 -9.80
N GLU A 82 2.18 7.04 -9.48
CA GLU A 82 1.69 6.04 -10.45
C GLU A 82 0.35 6.42 -11.10
N LYS A 83 -0.27 7.55 -10.72
CA LYS A 83 -1.59 8.02 -11.20
C LYS A 83 -2.75 7.03 -10.96
N ARG A 84 -2.61 6.15 -9.96
CA ARG A 84 -3.65 5.20 -9.54
C ARG A 84 -4.65 5.83 -8.58
N ILE A 85 -4.18 6.81 -7.81
CA ILE A 85 -5.00 7.62 -6.91
C ILE A 85 -4.75 9.11 -7.16
N GLU A 86 -5.71 9.94 -6.76
CA GLU A 86 -5.59 11.38 -6.84
C GLU A 86 -6.03 12.04 -5.52
N GLN A 87 -5.34 13.13 -5.17
CA GLN A 87 -5.68 13.94 -4.01
C GLN A 87 -6.49 15.15 -4.47
N LEU A 88 -7.70 15.32 -3.92
CA LEU A 88 -8.61 16.39 -4.38
C LEU A 88 -8.06 17.80 -4.08
N ARG A 89 -7.22 17.94 -3.05
CA ARG A 89 -6.53 19.18 -2.62
C ARG A 89 -5.21 18.83 -1.93
N ARG A 90 -4.28 19.78 -1.78
CA ARG A 90 -2.95 19.62 -1.14
C ARG A 90 -2.91 18.91 0.24
N ARG A 91 -4.02 18.86 0.97
CA ARG A 91 -4.23 18.10 2.22
C ARG A 91 -5.63 17.46 2.27
N GLY A 92 -6.18 17.18 1.09
CA GLY A 92 -7.53 16.71 0.91
C GLY A 92 -7.65 15.19 1.02
N PRO A 93 -8.89 14.69 0.93
CA PRO A 93 -9.15 13.27 0.77
C PRO A 93 -8.54 12.73 -0.53
N TRP A 94 -8.26 11.44 -0.50
CA TRP A 94 -7.77 10.65 -1.62
C TRP A 94 -8.92 9.89 -2.25
N LYS A 95 -8.87 9.71 -3.56
CA LYS A 95 -9.77 8.84 -4.32
C LYS A 95 -8.99 8.05 -5.36
N LEU A 96 -9.56 6.92 -5.78
CA LEU A 96 -9.09 6.20 -6.96
C LEU A 96 -9.35 7.02 -8.22
N THR A 97 -8.43 6.96 -9.16
CA THR A 97 -8.67 7.47 -10.52
C THR A 97 -9.70 6.60 -11.25
N GLU A 98 -10.32 7.15 -12.29
CA GLU A 98 -11.31 6.42 -13.11
C GLU A 98 -10.73 5.14 -13.73
N GLU A 99 -9.50 5.24 -14.20
CA GLU A 99 -8.79 4.12 -14.83
C GLU A 99 -8.56 2.97 -13.84
N GLU A 100 -8.08 3.29 -12.64
CA GLU A 100 -7.81 2.28 -11.62
C GLU A 100 -9.09 1.63 -11.10
N PHE A 101 -10.13 2.43 -10.88
CA PHE A 101 -11.44 1.92 -10.49
C PHE A 101 -12.02 0.97 -11.54
N SER A 102 -11.90 1.31 -12.83
CA SER A 102 -12.38 0.45 -13.92
C SER A 102 -11.61 -0.87 -13.99
N LYS A 103 -10.27 -0.82 -13.83
CA LYS A 103 -9.42 -2.02 -13.80
C LYS A 103 -9.76 -2.93 -12.63
N MET A 104 -9.81 -2.39 -11.41
CA MET A 104 -10.11 -3.19 -10.21
C MET A 104 -11.54 -3.71 -10.20
N SER A 105 -12.49 -2.97 -10.76
CA SER A 105 -13.88 -3.43 -10.87
C SER A 105 -14.03 -4.55 -11.90
N ALA A 106 -13.25 -4.53 -12.99
CA ALA A 106 -13.20 -5.62 -13.95
C ALA A 106 -12.58 -6.89 -13.33
N ASP A 107 -11.45 -6.74 -12.63
CA ASP A 107 -10.73 -7.85 -11.98
C ASP A 107 -11.58 -8.55 -10.91
N GLN A 108 -12.45 -7.80 -10.20
CA GLN A 108 -13.40 -8.38 -9.24
C GLN A 108 -14.64 -9.04 -9.85
N ASN A 109 -14.94 -8.79 -11.13
CA ASN A 109 -16.10 -9.37 -11.81
C ASN A 109 -15.77 -10.66 -12.58
N ASP A 110 -14.49 -10.93 -12.82
CA ASP A 110 -13.98 -12.12 -13.52
C ASP A 110 -13.51 -13.25 -12.56
N ALA A 111 -13.73 -13.10 -11.25
CA ALA A 111 -13.42 -14.09 -10.21
C ALA A 111 -14.69 -14.70 -9.59
#